data_AF-A0AA43ESM5-F1
#
_entry.id   AF-A0AA43ESM5-F1
#
_cell.length_a   1.000
_cell.length_b   1.000
_cell.length_c   1.000
_cell.angle_alpha   90.00
_cell.angle_beta   90.00
_cell.angle_gamma   90.00
#
_symmetry.space_group_name_H-M   'P 1'
#
loop_
_entity.id
_entity.type
_entity.pdbx_description
1 polymer ?
#
loop_
_entity_poly.entity_id
_entity_poly.type
_entity_poly.pdbx_seq_one_letter_code
_entity_poly.pdbx_strand_id
1 'polypeptide(L)'
;MIDQAILPPILSGPPVSRWWECFPDLRRDTLGFLIQCQAYGDVVKLPMGLVVELLLRQRDAAMYVLNHPTDVKHVLVTNQDNYRKAPVPPVESRIFGQGVLHTEGEIHHRQRRVLLLFFHGNHVTAYTNLITRQARDRVALWQDGTTIDIGQEMAHLTLSVIWRLLFSQDVRSESDPIRDAISVGQSLIKLQYDSLLASVTPLWVPIPRHRRFTRGFRMIEERLFQFIHERRIAAEPHDDVLSLLLSATDKEGRPLSDAEIRDELMTFLLAGHETTANALTWTWFLLSQYGSVRERLTRELNEVLGDRLPNAADLFRLRYMKMIWDESLRLYPPAWTLHTRLAHAQERLPSGAVLPPGAWVFVSPWSLHRNPRWFPDPHRFDPERFSEEAQRTRPPFSYIPFGAGGRRCLGESFAEMEGMLILATIASTVRLNLVDGQTIQPDPVMTLRPNVPVQMTVQRNGMTEPHPIVT
;
A
#
# COMPACT_ATOMS: atom_id res chain seq x y z
N MET A 1 35.83 41.31 -7.96
CA MET A 1 35.10 40.04 -8.19
C MET A 1 34.00 40.01 -7.15
N ILE A 2 32.80 40.40 -7.56
CA ILE A 2 31.62 40.45 -6.69
C ILE A 2 31.01 39.05 -6.73
N ASP A 3 30.83 38.45 -5.55
CA ASP A 3 30.08 37.21 -5.35
C ASP A 3 28.73 37.30 -6.07
N GLN A 4 28.62 36.63 -7.21
CA GLN A 4 27.32 36.28 -7.76
C GLN A 4 26.72 35.24 -6.83
N ALA A 5 25.94 35.71 -5.84
CA ALA A 5 24.99 34.89 -5.14
C ALA A 5 24.12 34.20 -6.21
N ILE A 6 24.37 32.91 -6.43
CA ILE A 6 23.57 32.05 -7.30
C ILE A 6 22.17 32.04 -6.67
N LEU A 7 21.28 32.90 -7.18
CA LEU A 7 19.86 32.86 -6.86
C LEU A 7 19.41 31.40 -7.05
N PRO A 8 18.75 30.78 -6.06
CA PRO A 8 18.27 29.42 -6.23
C PRO A 8 17.37 29.39 -7.47
N PRO A 9 17.48 28.35 -8.33
CA PRO A 9 16.63 28.24 -9.50
C PRO A 9 15.17 28.38 -9.06
N ILE A 10 14.42 29.26 -9.73
CA ILE A 10 12.99 29.42 -9.49
C ILE A 10 12.36 28.06 -9.81
N LEU A 11 11.96 27.33 -8.77
CA LEU A 11 11.28 26.06 -8.95
C LEU A 11 10.00 26.32 -9.71
N SER A 12 9.88 25.70 -10.87
CA SER A 12 8.67 25.72 -11.66
C SER A 12 7.59 24.91 -10.94
N GLY A 13 6.43 25.53 -10.85
CA GLY A 13 5.19 24.93 -10.35
C GLY A 13 4.03 25.57 -11.10
N PRO A 14 2.79 25.13 -10.86
CA PRO A 14 1.64 25.86 -11.35
C PRO A 14 1.81 27.36 -11.03
N PRO A 15 1.43 28.28 -11.93
CA PRO A 15 1.66 29.71 -11.77
C PRO A 15 0.78 30.23 -10.64
N VAL A 16 1.16 30.01 -9.39
CA VAL A 16 0.32 30.29 -8.24
C VAL A 16 1.11 31.01 -7.17
N SER A 17 0.95 32.32 -7.16
CA SER A 17 1.25 33.14 -5.98
C SER A 17 0.29 32.85 -4.81
N ARG A 18 -0.67 31.90 -4.97
CA ARG A 18 -1.88 31.76 -4.17
C ARG A 18 -2.31 30.29 -4.04
N TRP A 19 -2.13 29.72 -2.85
CA TRP A 19 -2.49 28.34 -2.50
C TRP A 19 -3.94 27.93 -2.80
N TRP A 20 -4.89 28.87 -2.80
CA TRP A 20 -6.30 28.61 -3.08
C TRP A 20 -6.62 28.35 -4.55
N GLU A 21 -5.68 28.56 -5.47
CA GLU A 21 -5.87 28.27 -6.90
C GLU A 21 -5.59 26.79 -7.21
N CYS A 22 -4.64 26.15 -6.52
CA CYS A 22 -4.33 24.71 -6.71
C CYS A 22 -5.16 23.78 -5.82
N PHE A 23 -5.56 24.24 -4.65
CA PHE A 23 -6.18 23.37 -3.65
C PHE A 23 -7.57 22.82 -4.06
N PRO A 24 -8.45 23.58 -4.76
CA PRO A 24 -9.68 23.04 -5.32
C PRO A 24 -9.44 21.91 -6.33
N ASP A 25 -8.45 22.07 -7.21
CA ASP A 25 -8.09 21.08 -8.22
C ASP A 25 -7.46 19.83 -7.59
N LEU A 26 -6.54 20.00 -6.64
CA LEU A 26 -5.95 18.92 -5.84
C LEU A 26 -7.03 18.13 -5.07
N ARG A 27 -8.07 18.80 -4.54
CA ARG A 27 -9.17 18.11 -3.84
C ARG A 27 -10.14 17.43 -4.81
N ARG A 28 -10.38 18.00 -5.98
CA ARG A 28 -11.32 17.47 -6.97
C ARG A 28 -10.76 16.25 -7.69
N ASP A 29 -9.48 16.29 -8.07
CA ASP A 29 -8.78 15.22 -8.77
C ASP A 29 -7.32 15.16 -8.31
N THR A 30 -7.11 14.59 -7.12
CA THR A 30 -5.78 14.48 -6.51
C THR A 30 -4.79 13.73 -7.41
N LEU A 31 -5.25 12.66 -8.06
CA LEU A 31 -4.41 11.81 -8.89
C LEU A 31 -4.03 12.48 -10.21
N GLY A 32 -4.99 13.13 -10.87
CA GLY A 32 -4.73 13.91 -12.08
C GLY A 32 -3.85 15.13 -11.81
N PHE A 33 -4.07 15.82 -10.69
CA PHE A 33 -3.23 16.94 -10.28
C PHE A 33 -1.77 16.53 -10.06
N LEU A 34 -1.51 15.39 -9.42
CA LEU A 34 -0.14 14.87 -9.24
C LEU A 34 0.53 14.52 -10.57
N ILE A 35 -0.22 14.03 -11.56
CA ILE A 35 0.31 13.79 -12.91
C ILE A 35 0.64 15.13 -13.60
N GLN A 36 -0.26 16.11 -13.53
CA GLN A 36 -0.04 17.45 -14.09
C GLN A 36 1.19 18.14 -13.48
N CYS A 37 1.49 17.87 -12.20
CA CYS A 37 2.68 18.39 -11.55
C CYS A 37 3.97 18.08 -12.33
N GLN A 38 4.05 16.92 -13.00
CA GLN A 38 5.24 16.52 -13.76
C GLN A 38 5.58 17.49 -14.89
N ALA A 39 4.60 18.18 -15.46
CA ALA A 39 4.81 19.17 -16.53
C ALA A 39 5.58 20.41 -16.04
N TYR A 40 5.59 20.67 -14.73
CA TYR A 40 6.35 21.76 -14.13
C TYR A 40 7.78 21.38 -13.77
N GLY A 41 8.19 20.12 -13.93
CA GLY A 41 9.56 19.68 -13.79
C GLY A 41 9.80 18.63 -12.70
N ASP A 42 11.08 18.38 -12.46
CA ASP A 42 11.56 17.29 -11.61
C ASP A 42 11.27 17.51 -10.12
N VAL A 43 11.19 18.78 -9.68
CA VAL A 43 10.79 19.18 -8.33
C VAL A 43 9.80 20.33 -8.43
N VAL A 44 8.60 20.12 -7.88
CA VAL A 44 7.49 21.07 -7.97
C VAL A 44 7.18 21.65 -6.60
N LYS A 45 7.22 22.98 -6.48
CA LYS A 45 6.85 23.69 -5.25
C LYS A 45 5.36 24.02 -5.27
N LEU A 46 4.62 23.53 -4.27
CA LEU A 46 3.20 23.79 -4.04
C LEU A 46 3.02 24.59 -2.75
N PRO A 47 2.51 25.84 -2.79
CA PRO A 47 2.29 26.64 -1.58
C PRO A 47 1.17 26.04 -0.71
N MET A 48 1.38 25.98 0.62
CA MET A 48 0.39 25.43 1.56
C MET A 48 -0.57 26.48 2.15
N GLY A 49 -0.22 27.75 2.00
CA GLY A 49 -1.12 28.87 2.26
C GLY A 49 -1.07 29.46 3.66
N LEU A 50 -1.66 30.66 3.78
CA LEU A 50 -1.46 31.55 4.93
C LEU A 50 -1.86 30.91 6.27
N VAL A 51 -2.95 30.13 6.32
CA VAL A 51 -3.37 29.48 7.57
C VAL A 51 -2.34 28.44 8.02
N VAL A 52 -1.82 27.65 7.08
CA VAL A 52 -0.79 26.64 7.37
C VAL A 52 0.54 27.31 7.73
N GLU A 53 0.93 28.37 7.02
CA GLU A 53 2.12 29.18 7.33
C GLU A 53 2.07 29.77 8.74
N LEU A 54 0.90 30.29 9.15
CA LEU A 54 0.68 30.81 10.51
C LEU A 54 0.76 29.70 11.56
N LEU A 55 0.14 28.53 11.31
CA LEU A 55 0.18 27.39 12.24
C LEU A 55 1.59 26.82 12.39
N LEU A 56 2.33 26.69 11.28
CA LEU A 56 3.70 26.19 11.27
C LEU A 56 4.71 27.26 11.70
N ARG A 57 4.30 28.52 11.86
CA ARG A 57 5.17 29.69 12.09
C ARG A 57 6.31 29.77 11.07
N GLN A 58 6.02 29.38 9.83
CA GLN A 58 6.98 29.30 8.73
C GLN A 58 6.43 30.07 7.54
N ARG A 59 7.09 31.18 7.18
CA ARG A 59 6.76 31.91 5.94
C ARG A 59 7.13 31.06 4.72
N ASP A 60 6.32 31.14 3.67
CA ASP A 60 6.48 30.39 2.42
C ASP A 60 6.51 28.85 2.61
N ALA A 61 5.78 28.35 3.62
CA ALA A 61 5.61 26.91 3.81
C ALA A 61 5.04 26.27 2.54
N ALA A 62 5.78 25.29 2.01
CA ALA A 62 5.45 24.66 0.75
C ALA A 62 5.72 23.15 0.78
N MET A 63 4.92 22.44 -0.01
CA MET A 63 5.13 21.04 -0.34
C MET A 63 6.00 20.95 -1.61
N TYR A 64 6.98 20.08 -1.61
CA TYR A 64 7.91 19.85 -2.71
C TYR A 64 7.66 18.45 -3.25
N VAL A 65 6.99 18.34 -4.40
CA VAL A 65 6.69 17.06 -5.05
C VAL A 65 7.90 16.65 -5.89
N LEU A 66 8.46 15.48 -5.60
CA LEU A 66 9.60 14.93 -6.35
C LEU A 66 9.12 13.97 -7.45
N ASN A 67 9.52 14.25 -8.69
CA ASN A 67 9.16 13.48 -9.88
C ASN A 67 10.37 12.80 -10.55
N HIS A 68 11.59 13.02 -10.04
CA HIS A 68 12.82 12.44 -10.60
C HIS A 68 13.42 11.32 -9.72
N PRO A 69 13.76 10.15 -10.28
CA PRO A 69 14.26 9.01 -9.50
C PRO A 69 15.51 9.28 -8.66
N THR A 70 16.42 10.13 -9.13
CA THR A 70 17.65 10.47 -8.38
C THR A 70 17.36 11.24 -7.11
N ASP A 71 16.41 12.18 -7.16
CA ASP A 71 16.02 12.99 -5.99
C ASP A 71 15.22 12.13 -5.01
N VAL A 72 14.36 11.24 -5.54
CA VAL A 72 13.64 10.24 -4.73
C VAL A 72 14.61 9.33 -4.01
N LYS A 73 15.61 8.77 -4.70
CA LYS A 73 16.70 8.01 -4.08
C LYS A 73 17.42 8.83 -3.01
N HIS A 74 17.66 10.10 -3.30
CA HIS A 74 18.40 10.98 -2.41
C HIS A 74 17.69 11.15 -1.07
N VAL A 75 16.42 11.54 -1.12
CA VAL A 75 15.57 11.77 0.06
C VAL A 75 15.26 10.49 0.82
N LEU A 76 15.01 9.38 0.12
CA LEU A 76 14.59 8.14 0.77
C LEU A 76 15.75 7.25 1.22
N VAL A 77 16.95 7.41 0.65
CA VAL A 77 18.07 6.47 0.86
C VAL A 77 19.35 7.19 1.25
N THR A 78 19.93 8.00 0.37
CA THR A 78 21.32 8.45 0.55
C THR A 78 21.47 9.57 1.56
N ASN A 79 20.45 10.39 1.77
CA ASN A 79 20.41 11.39 2.84
C ASN A 79 19.16 11.31 3.71
N GLN A 80 18.63 10.10 3.94
CA GLN A 80 17.36 9.89 4.66
C GLN A 80 17.35 10.49 6.08
N ASP A 81 18.50 10.62 6.74
CA ASP A 81 18.60 11.13 8.12
C ASP A 81 18.24 12.63 8.22
N ASN A 82 18.37 13.37 7.12
CA ASN A 82 17.90 14.75 7.02
C ASN A 82 16.36 14.86 6.93
N TYR A 83 15.66 13.74 6.73
CA TYR A 83 14.24 13.71 6.42
C TYR A 83 13.45 12.88 7.43
N ARG A 84 12.68 13.55 8.29
CA ARG A 84 11.78 12.89 9.26
C ARG A 84 10.35 12.83 8.73
N LYS A 85 9.48 11.96 9.24
CA LYS A 85 8.05 12.06 8.92
C LYS A 85 7.46 13.39 9.34
N ALA A 86 6.59 13.91 8.48
CA ALA A 86 5.69 14.98 8.84
C ALA A 86 4.66 14.49 9.88
N PRO A 87 4.09 15.40 10.71
CA PRO A 87 2.99 15.06 11.58
C PRO A 87 1.82 14.42 10.82
N VAL A 88 1.26 13.37 11.41
CA VAL A 88 0.09 12.66 10.88
C VAL A 88 -1.19 13.11 11.60
N PRO A 89 -2.37 12.94 10.99
CA PRO A 89 -3.64 13.27 11.61
C PRO A 89 -3.91 12.51 12.93
N PRO A 90 -4.75 13.06 13.83
CA PRO A 90 -5.05 12.44 15.12
C PRO A 90 -5.63 11.03 15.04
N VAL A 91 -6.45 10.73 14.03
CA VAL A 91 -7.04 9.39 13.86
C VAL A 91 -5.97 8.39 13.49
N GLU A 92 -5.09 8.74 12.54
CA GLU A 92 -3.96 7.90 12.16
C GLU A 92 -3.06 7.67 13.37
N SER A 93 -2.70 8.73 14.11
CA SER A 93 -1.90 8.62 15.34
C SER A 93 -2.55 7.73 16.39
N ARG A 94 -3.87 7.78 16.55
CA ARG A 94 -4.60 6.94 17.52
C ARG A 94 -4.61 5.47 17.09
N ILE A 95 -4.73 5.21 15.79
CA ILE A 95 -4.77 3.87 15.24
C ILE A 95 -3.42 3.17 15.43
N PHE A 96 -2.34 3.76 14.91
CA PHE A 96 -1.04 3.10 14.87
C PHE A 96 -0.18 3.32 16.11
N GLY A 97 -0.55 4.27 16.97
CA GLY A 97 0.20 4.56 18.20
C GLY A 97 1.69 4.78 17.94
N GLN A 98 2.52 4.04 18.66
CA GLN A 98 3.98 3.96 18.53
C GLN A 98 4.44 2.69 17.81
N GLY A 99 3.64 2.15 16.89
CA GLY A 99 4.04 1.02 16.04
C GLY A 99 5.10 1.43 15.02
N VAL A 100 5.76 0.44 14.41
CA VAL A 100 6.87 0.64 13.45
C VAL A 100 6.50 1.55 12.27
N LEU A 101 5.21 1.65 11.92
CA LEU A 101 4.76 2.57 10.89
C LEU A 101 4.99 4.03 11.30
N HIS A 102 4.86 4.40 12.57
CA HIS A 102 4.88 5.80 13.03
C HIS A 102 6.17 6.24 13.70
N THR A 103 6.90 5.31 14.29
CA THR A 103 8.14 5.64 15.00
C THR A 103 9.23 6.14 14.06
N GLU A 104 10.21 6.84 14.62
CA GLU A 104 11.34 7.43 13.92
C GLU A 104 12.67 7.13 14.64
N GLY A 105 13.78 7.30 13.92
CA GLY A 105 15.14 7.16 14.46
C GLY A 105 15.40 5.80 15.10
N GLU A 106 16.08 5.81 16.25
CA GLU A 106 16.49 4.60 16.97
C GLU A 106 15.34 3.66 17.34
N ILE A 107 14.18 4.21 17.72
CA ILE A 107 12.99 3.40 18.08
C ILE A 107 12.52 2.60 16.85
N HIS A 108 12.41 3.27 15.70
CA HIS A 108 12.04 2.64 14.44
C HIS A 108 13.06 1.58 14.01
N HIS A 109 14.37 1.89 14.08
CA HIS A 109 15.42 0.92 13.72
C HIS A 109 15.37 -0.34 14.60
N ARG A 110 15.12 -0.17 15.90
CA ARG A 110 14.97 -1.27 16.85
C ARG A 110 13.75 -2.14 16.53
N GLN A 111 12.56 -1.53 16.45
CA GLN A 111 11.33 -2.25 16.11
C GLN A 111 11.49 -2.98 14.79
N ARG A 112 11.96 -2.30 13.75
CA ARG A 112 12.19 -2.89 12.43
C ARG A 112 13.14 -4.10 12.49
N ARG A 113 14.22 -4.04 13.27
CA ARG A 113 15.16 -5.16 13.42
C ARG A 113 14.50 -6.40 14.04
N VAL A 114 13.69 -6.22 15.08
CA VAL A 114 12.93 -7.31 15.71
C VAL A 114 11.92 -7.90 14.70
N LEU A 115 11.18 -7.03 14.03
CA LEU A 115 10.10 -7.43 13.14
C LEU A 115 10.60 -8.04 11.82
N LEU A 116 11.79 -7.68 11.35
CA LEU A 116 12.38 -8.27 10.14
C LEU A 116 12.50 -9.79 10.24
N LEU A 117 12.79 -10.33 11.44
CA LEU A 117 12.88 -11.78 11.68
C LEU A 117 11.61 -12.52 11.23
N PHE A 118 10.45 -11.89 11.33
CA PHE A 118 9.17 -12.46 10.90
C PHE A 118 9.03 -12.52 9.37
N PHE A 119 9.52 -11.50 8.67
CA PHE A 119 9.35 -11.37 7.21
C PHE A 119 10.51 -12.01 6.42
N HIS A 120 11.38 -12.80 7.08
CA HIS A 120 12.49 -13.49 6.41
C HIS A 120 12.13 -14.92 5.96
N GLY A 121 12.40 -15.18 4.67
CA GLY A 121 12.60 -16.48 4.03
C GLY A 121 11.69 -17.62 4.52
N ASN A 122 12.23 -18.45 5.42
CA ASN A 122 11.60 -19.71 5.82
C ASN A 122 10.25 -19.50 6.53
N HIS A 123 10.11 -18.48 7.39
CA HIS A 123 8.84 -18.20 8.07
C HIS A 123 7.76 -17.81 7.06
N VAL A 124 8.09 -16.95 6.10
CA VAL A 124 7.16 -16.53 5.04
C VAL A 124 6.70 -17.73 4.21
N THR A 125 7.62 -18.61 3.80
CA THR A 125 7.26 -19.79 2.99
C THR A 125 6.37 -20.79 3.72
N ALA A 126 6.40 -20.84 5.06
CA ALA A 126 5.53 -21.74 5.84
C ALA A 126 4.04 -21.41 5.66
N TYR A 127 3.70 -20.15 5.36
CA TYR A 127 2.32 -19.70 5.13
C TYR A 127 1.78 -20.02 3.73
N THR A 128 2.62 -20.52 2.82
CA THR A 128 2.21 -20.89 1.45
C THR A 128 0.96 -21.77 1.43
N ASN A 129 0.98 -22.88 2.18
CA ASN A 129 -0.13 -23.83 2.24
C ASN A 129 -1.38 -23.24 2.87
N LEU A 130 -1.22 -22.28 3.79
CA LEU A 130 -2.35 -21.58 4.37
C LEU A 130 -3.02 -20.71 3.30
N ILE A 131 -2.24 -19.86 2.62
CA ILE A 131 -2.71 -18.90 1.64
C ILE A 131 -3.45 -19.61 0.50
N THR A 132 -2.83 -20.64 -0.10
CA THR A 132 -3.42 -21.32 -1.26
C THR A 132 -4.64 -22.16 -0.92
N ARG A 133 -4.69 -22.77 0.29
CA ARG A 133 -5.90 -23.44 0.76
C ARG A 133 -7.03 -22.45 1.00
N GLN A 134 -6.77 -21.34 1.68
CA GLN A 134 -7.81 -20.32 1.90
C GLN A 134 -8.33 -19.74 0.57
N ALA A 135 -7.44 -19.44 -0.38
CA ALA A 135 -7.84 -19.00 -1.71
C ALA A 135 -8.70 -20.04 -2.44
N ARG A 136 -8.28 -21.31 -2.45
CA ARG A 136 -9.05 -22.42 -3.03
C ARG A 136 -10.42 -22.56 -2.37
N ASP A 137 -10.46 -22.58 -1.04
CA ASP A 137 -11.69 -22.79 -0.28
C ASP A 137 -12.67 -21.63 -0.49
N ARG A 138 -12.17 -20.40 -0.66
CA ARG A 138 -13.01 -19.25 -1.03
C ARG A 138 -13.58 -19.38 -2.44
N VAL A 139 -12.75 -19.69 -3.44
CA VAL A 139 -13.21 -19.86 -4.82
C VAL A 139 -14.19 -21.02 -4.95
N ALA A 140 -14.06 -22.07 -4.12
CA ALA A 140 -14.99 -23.20 -4.14
C ALA A 140 -16.45 -22.78 -3.84
N LEU A 141 -16.65 -21.67 -3.11
CA LEU A 141 -17.97 -21.10 -2.82
C LEU A 141 -18.57 -20.35 -4.01
N TRP A 142 -17.76 -20.00 -5.02
CA TRP A 142 -18.21 -19.25 -6.18
C TRP A 142 -18.89 -20.16 -7.19
N GLN A 143 -20.10 -19.80 -7.59
CA GLN A 143 -20.89 -20.54 -8.58
C GLN A 143 -20.66 -19.98 -9.97
N ASP A 144 -20.65 -20.87 -10.97
CA ASP A 144 -20.52 -20.47 -12.37
C ASP A 144 -21.68 -19.54 -12.78
N GLY A 145 -21.38 -18.48 -13.53
CA GLY A 145 -22.33 -17.47 -13.96
C GLY A 145 -22.77 -16.45 -12.89
N THR A 146 -22.37 -16.61 -11.63
CA THR A 146 -22.72 -15.65 -10.58
C THR A 146 -21.85 -14.40 -10.61
N THR A 147 -22.41 -13.29 -10.14
CA THR A 147 -21.70 -12.01 -9.97
C THR A 147 -21.22 -11.86 -8.53
N ILE A 148 -19.96 -11.49 -8.36
CA ILE A 148 -19.32 -11.25 -7.05
C ILE A 148 -18.62 -9.88 -7.04
N ASP A 149 -18.51 -9.24 -5.87
CA ASP A 149 -17.59 -8.11 -5.69
C ASP A 149 -16.18 -8.63 -5.41
N ILE A 150 -15.31 -8.64 -6.43
CA ILE A 150 -13.96 -9.18 -6.27
C ILE A 150 -13.14 -8.39 -5.24
N GLY A 151 -13.45 -7.11 -5.01
CA GLY A 151 -12.81 -6.31 -3.96
C GLY A 151 -13.12 -6.83 -2.58
N GLN A 152 -14.40 -7.12 -2.32
CA GLN A 152 -14.85 -7.72 -1.07
C GLN A 152 -14.24 -9.11 -0.86
N GLU A 153 -14.20 -9.93 -1.90
CA GLU A 153 -13.60 -11.28 -1.84
C GLU A 153 -12.11 -11.24 -1.50
N MET A 154 -11.33 -10.35 -2.15
CA MET A 154 -9.90 -10.21 -1.87
C MET A 154 -9.68 -9.68 -0.45
N ALA A 155 -10.49 -8.71 0.00
CA ALA A 155 -10.42 -8.20 1.36
C ALA A 155 -10.75 -9.28 2.40
N HIS A 156 -11.70 -10.18 2.15
CA HIS A 156 -11.97 -11.30 3.06
C HIS A 156 -10.79 -12.27 3.13
N LEU A 157 -10.20 -12.60 1.98
CA LEU A 157 -9.06 -13.51 1.91
C LEU A 157 -7.85 -12.96 2.64
N THR A 158 -7.41 -11.75 2.31
CA THR A 158 -6.21 -11.16 2.93
C THR A 158 -6.42 -10.89 4.42
N LEU A 159 -7.65 -10.56 4.87
CA LEU A 159 -7.96 -10.43 6.29
C LEU A 159 -7.80 -11.77 7.00
N SER A 160 -8.28 -12.85 6.38
CA SER A 160 -8.19 -14.20 6.94
C SER A 160 -6.75 -14.69 7.03
N VAL A 161 -5.93 -14.39 6.01
CA VAL A 161 -4.50 -14.70 6.01
C VAL A 161 -3.79 -13.93 7.10
N ILE A 162 -3.90 -12.59 7.13
CA ILE A 162 -3.17 -11.75 8.09
C ILE A 162 -3.62 -12.05 9.52
N TRP A 163 -4.91 -12.28 9.76
CA TRP A 163 -5.42 -12.59 11.09
C TRP A 163 -4.82 -13.88 11.63
N ARG A 164 -4.75 -14.93 10.80
CA ARG A 164 -4.17 -16.20 11.20
C ARG A 164 -2.66 -16.12 11.36
N LEU A 165 -2.00 -15.31 10.55
CA LEU A 165 -0.58 -15.01 10.69
C LEU A 165 -0.26 -14.27 12.00
N LEU A 166 -1.16 -13.39 12.44
CA LEU A 166 -0.98 -12.64 13.69
C LEU A 166 -1.31 -13.46 14.94
N PHE A 167 -2.34 -14.32 14.87
CA PHE A 167 -2.96 -14.92 16.06
C PHE A 167 -3.05 -16.45 16.04
N SER A 168 -2.61 -17.13 14.98
CA SER A 168 -2.82 -18.58 14.74
C SER A 168 -4.28 -19.03 14.79
N GLN A 169 -5.23 -18.11 14.61
CA GLN A 169 -6.67 -18.37 14.69
C GLN A 169 -7.38 -17.91 13.41
N ASP A 170 -8.56 -18.46 13.13
CA ASP A 170 -9.36 -18.01 12.00
C ASP A 170 -10.19 -16.78 12.39
N VAL A 171 -10.29 -15.80 11.49
CA VAL A 171 -11.19 -14.65 11.66
C VAL A 171 -12.63 -15.14 11.44
N ARG A 172 -13.33 -15.51 12.52
CA ARG A 172 -14.68 -16.08 12.44
C ARG A 172 -15.72 -14.98 12.18
N SER A 173 -16.66 -14.77 13.10
CA SER A 173 -17.73 -13.77 13.01
C SER A 173 -17.26 -12.31 13.09
N GLU A 174 -15.96 -12.08 13.27
CA GLU A 174 -15.37 -10.75 13.50
C GLU A 174 -14.95 -10.04 12.20
N SER A 175 -14.92 -10.75 11.06
CA SER A 175 -14.39 -10.22 9.80
C SER A 175 -15.13 -8.97 9.30
N ASP A 176 -16.46 -9.01 9.23
CA ASP A 176 -17.26 -7.87 8.77
C ASP A 176 -17.18 -6.65 9.71
N PRO A 177 -17.39 -6.78 11.04
CA PRO A 177 -17.23 -5.66 11.96
C PRO A 177 -15.84 -5.01 11.91
N ILE A 178 -14.77 -5.83 11.80
CA ILE A 178 -13.40 -5.32 11.71
C ILE A 178 -13.21 -4.54 10.42
N ARG A 179 -13.58 -5.11 9.27
CA ARG A 179 -13.49 -4.43 7.96
C ARG A 179 -14.24 -3.09 7.97
N ASP A 180 -15.45 -3.07 8.53
CA ASP A 180 -16.25 -1.86 8.64
C ASP A 180 -15.58 -0.79 9.52
N ALA A 181 -14.98 -1.19 10.64
CA ALA A 181 -14.23 -0.29 11.52
C ALA A 181 -13.00 0.31 10.82
N ILE A 182 -12.28 -0.51 10.04
CA ILE A 182 -11.13 -0.09 9.23
C ILE A 182 -11.56 0.96 8.21
N SER A 183 -12.59 0.66 7.40
CA SER A 183 -13.10 1.56 6.36
C SER A 183 -13.56 2.92 6.91
N VAL A 184 -14.18 2.92 8.10
CA VAL A 184 -14.56 4.15 8.82
C VAL A 184 -13.32 4.94 9.25
N GLY A 185 -12.31 4.27 9.80
CA GLY A 185 -11.05 4.89 10.20
C GLY A 185 -10.36 5.60 9.04
N GLN A 186 -10.23 4.91 7.90
CA GLN A 186 -9.60 5.48 6.70
C GLN A 186 -10.37 6.66 6.13
N SER A 187 -11.70 6.56 6.06
CA SER A 187 -12.54 7.66 5.58
C SER A 187 -12.39 8.90 6.47
N LEU A 188 -12.18 8.70 7.77
CA LEU A 188 -11.92 9.80 8.70
C LEU A 188 -10.49 10.33 8.57
N ILE A 189 -9.48 9.47 8.38
CA ILE A 189 -8.10 9.87 8.07
C ILE A 189 -8.07 10.74 6.81
N LYS A 190 -8.69 10.29 5.73
CA LYS A 190 -8.80 11.06 4.48
C LYS A 190 -9.41 12.43 4.73
N LEU A 191 -10.53 12.49 5.46
CA LEU A 191 -11.15 13.76 5.80
C LEU A 191 -10.23 14.69 6.59
N GLN A 192 -9.40 14.14 7.50
CA GLN A 192 -8.44 14.93 8.27
C GLN A 192 -7.27 15.42 7.42
N TYR A 193 -6.81 14.64 6.44
CA TYR A 193 -5.82 15.12 5.46
C TYR A 193 -6.41 16.20 4.54
N ASP A 194 -7.66 16.02 4.09
CA ASP A 194 -8.30 16.96 3.18
C ASP A 194 -8.68 18.27 3.89
N SER A 195 -8.99 18.24 5.19
CA SER A 195 -9.58 19.36 5.92
C SER A 195 -8.86 19.64 7.24
N LEU A 196 -8.20 20.80 7.29
CA LEU A 196 -7.58 21.31 8.52
C LEU A 196 -8.58 21.37 9.69
N LEU A 197 -9.82 21.80 9.42
CA LEU A 197 -10.87 21.83 10.45
C LEU A 197 -11.15 20.43 11.01
N ALA A 198 -11.25 19.42 10.16
CA ALA A 198 -11.44 18.04 10.61
C ALA A 198 -10.21 17.50 11.37
N SER A 199 -9.00 17.88 10.94
CA SER A 199 -7.76 17.50 11.63
C SER A 199 -7.65 18.10 13.03
N VAL A 200 -8.13 19.32 13.27
CA VAL A 200 -8.08 19.97 14.60
C VAL A 200 -9.32 19.69 15.45
N THR A 201 -10.38 19.09 14.88
CA THR A 201 -11.59 18.74 15.63
C THR A 201 -11.32 17.54 16.54
N PRO A 202 -11.42 17.67 17.87
CA PRO A 202 -11.15 16.56 18.78
C PRO A 202 -12.13 15.37 18.60
N LEU A 203 -11.63 14.15 18.80
CA LEU A 203 -12.45 12.93 18.65
C LEU A 203 -13.56 12.77 19.70
N TRP A 204 -13.51 13.51 20.81
CA TRP A 204 -14.57 13.51 21.83
C TRP A 204 -15.81 14.29 21.38
N VAL A 205 -15.71 15.14 20.34
CA VAL A 205 -16.86 15.87 19.81
C VAL A 205 -17.87 14.86 19.24
N PRO A 206 -19.16 14.91 19.65
CA PRO A 206 -20.14 13.82 19.45
C PRO A 206 -20.73 13.75 18.02
N ILE A 207 -19.89 13.86 16.99
CA ILE A 207 -20.28 13.73 15.59
C ILE A 207 -20.48 12.24 15.24
N PRO A 208 -21.49 11.85 14.44
CA PRO A 208 -21.77 10.44 14.12
C PRO A 208 -20.54 9.66 13.63
N ARG A 209 -19.70 10.28 12.79
CA ARG A 209 -18.46 9.65 12.28
C ARG A 209 -17.44 9.38 13.39
N HIS A 210 -17.24 10.31 14.32
CA HIS A 210 -16.33 10.13 15.47
C HIS A 210 -16.82 9.02 16.41
N ARG A 211 -18.14 8.95 16.65
CA ARG A 211 -18.75 7.89 17.45
C ARG A 211 -18.59 6.51 16.79
N ARG A 212 -18.83 6.42 15.47
CA ARG A 212 -18.65 5.18 14.71
C ARG A 212 -17.19 4.72 14.71
N PHE A 213 -16.25 5.64 14.46
CA PHE A 213 -14.82 5.36 14.55
C PHE A 213 -14.42 4.88 15.95
N THR A 214 -14.78 5.64 17.00
CA THR A 214 -14.41 5.30 18.38
C THR A 214 -14.96 3.94 18.80
N ARG A 215 -16.20 3.61 18.42
CA ARG A 215 -16.80 2.30 18.72
C ARG A 215 -16.08 1.17 18.00
N GLY A 216 -15.86 1.30 16.69
CA GLY A 216 -15.19 0.26 15.89
C GLY A 216 -13.73 0.06 16.32
N PHE A 217 -13.02 1.15 16.58
CA PHE A 217 -11.63 1.10 17.04
C PHE A 217 -11.52 0.45 18.42
N ARG A 218 -12.39 0.81 19.37
CA ARG A 218 -12.43 0.21 20.70
C ARG A 218 -12.67 -1.29 20.65
N MET A 219 -13.56 -1.75 19.76
CA MET A 219 -13.82 -3.18 19.56
C MET A 219 -12.57 -3.93 19.11
N ILE A 220 -11.82 -3.39 18.12
CA ILE A 220 -10.56 -4.01 17.68
C ILE A 220 -9.54 -4.00 18.83
N GLU A 221 -9.38 -2.87 19.51
CA GLU A 221 -8.43 -2.72 20.61
C GLU A 221 -8.70 -3.69 21.77
N GLU A 222 -9.95 -3.81 22.20
CA GLU A 222 -10.37 -4.79 23.23
C GLU A 222 -10.02 -6.22 22.80
N ARG A 223 -10.22 -6.56 21.52
CA ARG A 223 -9.89 -7.89 21.00
C ARG A 223 -8.38 -8.14 20.96
N LEU A 224 -7.57 -7.14 20.57
CA LEU A 224 -6.11 -7.25 20.59
C LEU A 224 -5.58 -7.46 22.01
N PHE A 225 -6.06 -6.68 22.98
CA PHE A 225 -5.67 -6.87 24.38
C PHE A 225 -6.12 -8.21 24.94
N GLN A 226 -7.29 -8.70 24.55
CA GLN A 226 -7.73 -10.04 24.91
C GLN A 226 -6.74 -11.10 24.37
N PHE A 227 -6.33 -11.03 23.10
CA PHE A 227 -5.36 -11.99 22.55
C PHE A 227 -4.01 -11.91 23.26
N ILE A 228 -3.51 -10.69 23.55
CA ILE A 228 -2.26 -10.50 24.30
C ILE A 228 -2.37 -11.17 25.67
N HIS A 229 -3.47 -10.93 26.38
CA HIS A 229 -3.70 -11.51 27.70
C HIS A 229 -3.78 -13.04 27.66
N GLU A 230 -4.61 -13.59 26.76
CA GLU A 230 -4.77 -15.04 26.55
C GLU A 230 -3.43 -15.71 26.22
N ARG A 231 -2.61 -15.06 25.37
CA ARG A 231 -1.31 -15.63 24.98
C ARG A 231 -0.27 -15.57 26.09
N ARG A 232 -0.31 -14.55 26.96
CA ARG A 232 0.61 -14.47 28.12
C ARG A 232 0.35 -15.56 29.16
N ILE A 233 -0.90 -16.00 29.31
CA ILE A 233 -1.26 -17.05 30.27
C ILE A 233 -1.19 -18.46 29.67
N ALA A 234 -1.20 -18.58 28.34
CA ALA A 234 -1.10 -19.87 27.67
C ALA A 234 0.32 -20.46 27.83
N ALA A 235 0.38 -21.76 28.16
CA ALA A 235 1.65 -22.49 28.28
C ALA A 235 2.19 -22.98 26.93
N GLU A 236 1.37 -23.00 25.88
CA GLU A 236 1.73 -23.58 24.59
C GLU A 236 2.43 -22.58 23.66
N PRO A 237 3.59 -22.96 23.08
CA PRO A 237 4.23 -22.14 22.06
C PRO A 237 3.38 -22.12 20.78
N HIS A 238 3.22 -20.93 20.19
CA HIS A 238 2.55 -20.74 18.90
C HIS A 238 3.52 -20.07 17.92
N ASP A 239 3.44 -20.43 16.65
CA ASP A 239 4.27 -19.87 15.57
C ASP A 239 3.52 -18.74 14.82
N ASP A 240 3.32 -17.62 15.53
CA ASP A 240 2.70 -16.41 14.98
C ASP A 240 3.40 -15.12 15.46
N VAL A 241 3.01 -14.00 14.86
CA VAL A 241 3.60 -12.69 15.18
C VAL A 241 3.38 -12.29 16.64
N LEU A 242 2.22 -12.60 17.22
CA LEU A 242 1.94 -12.27 18.61
C LEU A 242 2.93 -12.97 19.56
N SER A 243 3.18 -14.27 19.37
CA SER A 243 4.19 -15.00 20.15
C SER A 243 5.59 -14.39 20.01
N LEU A 244 5.97 -13.99 18.80
CA LEU A 244 7.25 -13.36 18.56
C LEU A 244 7.37 -12.02 19.29
N LEU A 245 6.35 -11.17 19.19
CA LEU A 245 6.30 -9.89 19.90
C LEU A 245 6.36 -10.06 21.42
N LEU A 246 5.73 -11.11 21.97
CA LEU A 246 5.80 -11.44 23.40
C LEU A 246 7.19 -11.92 23.83
N SER A 247 7.93 -12.59 22.94
CA SER A 247 9.31 -13.01 23.19
C SER A 247 10.35 -11.91 22.97
N ALA A 248 9.97 -10.83 22.29
CA ALA A 248 10.87 -9.73 21.98
C ALA A 248 11.19 -8.88 23.21
N THR A 249 12.43 -8.40 23.26
CA THR A 249 12.93 -7.52 24.33
C THR A 249 13.44 -6.20 23.78
N ASP A 250 13.40 -5.17 24.63
CA ASP A 250 14.01 -3.87 24.36
C ASP A 250 15.54 -3.91 24.54
N LYS A 251 16.18 -2.76 24.33
CA LYS A 251 17.64 -2.60 24.45
C LYS A 251 18.18 -2.84 25.87
N GLU A 252 17.33 -2.73 26.89
CA GLU A 252 17.66 -3.04 28.28
C GLU A 252 17.33 -4.50 28.64
N GLY A 253 16.90 -5.32 27.66
CA GLY A 253 16.51 -6.71 27.86
C GLY A 253 15.13 -6.88 28.47
N ARG A 254 14.31 -5.82 28.56
CA ARG A 254 12.96 -5.88 29.14
C ARG A 254 11.96 -6.33 28.08
N PRO A 255 10.95 -7.15 28.43
CA PRO A 255 9.87 -7.50 27.50
C PRO A 255 9.13 -6.27 26.99
N LEU A 256 8.59 -6.35 25.77
CA LEU A 256 7.69 -5.33 25.25
C LEU A 256 6.41 -5.23 26.11
N SER A 257 5.95 -3.99 26.32
CA SER A 257 4.68 -3.72 26.99
C SER A 257 3.49 -4.12 26.12
N ASP A 258 2.34 -4.39 26.75
CA ASP A 258 1.11 -4.73 26.02
C ASP A 258 0.68 -3.61 25.05
N ALA A 259 0.95 -2.35 25.40
CA ALA A 259 0.68 -1.22 24.52
C ALA A 259 1.58 -1.23 23.27
N GLU A 260 2.88 -1.50 23.42
CA GLU A 260 3.80 -1.63 22.27
C GLU A 260 3.40 -2.80 21.37
N ILE A 261 3.07 -3.95 21.96
CA ILE A 261 2.61 -5.13 21.20
C ILE A 261 1.30 -4.81 20.46
N ARG A 262 0.34 -4.16 21.12
CA ARG A 262 -0.92 -3.74 20.51
C ARG A 262 -0.68 -2.83 19.29
N ASP A 263 0.24 -1.88 19.41
CA ASP A 263 0.55 -0.93 18.34
C ASP A 263 1.15 -1.60 17.10
N GLU A 264 2.03 -2.60 17.30
CA GLU A 264 2.56 -3.40 16.19
C GLU A 264 1.51 -4.31 15.56
N LEU A 265 0.67 -4.97 16.36
CA LEU A 265 -0.43 -5.80 15.85
C LEU A 265 -1.43 -5.00 15.02
N MET A 266 -1.80 -3.80 15.48
CA MET A 266 -2.65 -2.90 14.71
C MET A 266 -1.97 -2.46 13.41
N THR A 267 -0.67 -2.17 13.47
CA THR A 267 0.11 -1.82 12.28
C THR A 267 0.06 -2.93 11.23
N PHE A 268 0.30 -4.18 11.61
CA PHE A 268 0.29 -5.31 10.68
C PHE A 268 -1.11 -5.65 10.17
N LEU A 269 -2.11 -5.63 11.05
CA LEU A 269 -3.49 -5.92 10.68
C LEU A 269 -3.96 -4.99 9.56
N LEU A 270 -3.69 -3.68 9.68
CA LEU A 270 -4.13 -2.70 8.68
C LEU A 270 -3.23 -2.67 7.44
N ALA A 271 -1.91 -2.70 7.63
CA ALA A 271 -0.97 -2.60 6.51
C ALA A 271 -0.99 -3.84 5.61
N GLY A 272 -1.14 -5.04 6.19
CA GLY A 272 -1.10 -6.31 5.46
C GLY A 272 -2.43 -6.75 4.86
N HIS A 273 -3.56 -6.25 5.38
CA HIS A 273 -4.89 -6.61 4.89
C HIS A 273 -5.25 -5.92 3.57
N GLU A 274 -5.34 -4.59 3.62
CA GLU A 274 -6.04 -3.85 2.58
C GLU A 274 -5.15 -3.55 1.36
N THR A 275 -3.84 -3.42 1.58
CA THR A 275 -2.89 -3.15 0.49
C THR A 275 -2.85 -4.30 -0.50
N THR A 276 -2.69 -5.54 -0.03
CA THR A 276 -2.73 -6.74 -0.86
C THR A 276 -4.10 -6.92 -1.52
N ALA A 277 -5.20 -6.65 -0.77
CA ALA A 277 -6.55 -6.75 -1.32
C ALA A 277 -6.74 -5.83 -2.52
N ASN A 278 -6.41 -4.54 -2.37
CA ASN A 278 -6.52 -3.56 -3.46
C ASN A 278 -5.61 -3.91 -4.64
N ALA A 279 -4.38 -4.36 -4.40
CA ALA A 279 -3.48 -4.79 -5.47
C ALA A 279 -4.09 -5.94 -6.30
N LEU A 280 -4.65 -6.95 -5.63
CA LEU A 280 -5.34 -8.06 -6.28
C LEU A 280 -6.59 -7.58 -7.03
N THR A 281 -7.43 -6.73 -6.44
CA THR A 281 -8.62 -6.18 -7.08
C THR A 281 -8.28 -5.45 -8.38
N TRP A 282 -7.25 -4.59 -8.36
CA TRP A 282 -6.79 -3.90 -9.55
C TRP A 282 -6.19 -4.85 -10.59
N THR A 283 -5.48 -5.89 -10.14
CA THR A 283 -4.94 -6.92 -11.03
C THR A 283 -6.07 -7.66 -11.76
N TRP A 284 -7.13 -8.05 -11.05
CA TRP A 284 -8.31 -8.68 -11.66
C TRP A 284 -9.02 -7.76 -12.63
N PHE A 285 -9.22 -6.49 -12.23
CA PHE A 285 -9.76 -5.47 -13.13
C PHE A 285 -8.94 -5.40 -14.41
N LEU A 286 -7.61 -5.25 -14.34
CA LEU A 286 -6.72 -5.22 -15.50
C LEU A 286 -6.81 -6.49 -16.34
N LEU A 287 -6.75 -7.69 -15.74
CA LEU A 287 -6.86 -8.95 -16.46
C LEU A 287 -8.20 -9.11 -17.20
N SER A 288 -9.28 -8.52 -16.67
CA SER A 288 -10.58 -8.53 -17.35
C SER A 288 -10.61 -7.67 -18.61
N GLN A 289 -9.77 -6.62 -18.68
CA GLN A 289 -9.70 -5.69 -19.80
C GLN A 289 -8.72 -6.14 -20.90
N TYR A 290 -7.80 -7.07 -20.61
CA TYR A 290 -6.72 -7.48 -21.52
C TYR A 290 -6.72 -9.00 -21.77
N GLY A 291 -7.57 -9.45 -22.69
CA GLY A 291 -7.78 -10.86 -23.00
C GLY A 291 -6.50 -11.62 -23.38
N SER A 292 -5.64 -11.03 -24.21
CA SER A 292 -4.37 -11.64 -24.64
C SER A 292 -3.37 -11.84 -23.48
N VAL A 293 -3.34 -10.89 -22.53
CA VAL A 293 -2.52 -11.02 -21.32
C VAL A 293 -3.03 -12.17 -20.47
N ARG A 294 -4.35 -12.26 -20.27
CA ARG A 294 -4.98 -13.36 -19.53
C ARG A 294 -4.73 -14.72 -20.17
N GLU A 295 -4.85 -14.85 -21.49
CA GLU A 295 -4.60 -16.11 -22.20
C GLU A 295 -3.14 -16.59 -22.04
N ARG A 296 -2.19 -15.66 -22.06
CA ARG A 296 -0.78 -15.98 -21.80
C ARG A 296 -0.54 -16.37 -20.34
N LEU A 297 -1.20 -15.71 -19.39
CA LEU A 297 -1.18 -16.12 -17.97
C LEU A 297 -1.74 -17.55 -17.81
N THR A 298 -2.89 -17.87 -18.40
CA THR A 298 -3.47 -19.21 -18.34
C THR A 298 -2.53 -20.27 -18.89
N ARG A 299 -1.84 -20.01 -20.02
CA ARG A 299 -0.84 -20.94 -20.55
C ARG A 299 0.32 -21.18 -19.59
N GLU A 300 0.87 -20.11 -19.00
CA GLU A 300 1.95 -20.23 -18.01
C GLU A 300 1.51 -21.02 -16.77
N LEU A 301 0.31 -20.76 -16.25
CA LEU A 301 -0.24 -21.49 -15.10
C LEU A 301 -0.43 -22.97 -15.42
N ASN A 302 -0.99 -23.30 -16.57
CA ASN A 302 -1.17 -24.69 -17.00
C ASN A 302 0.17 -25.43 -17.16
N GLU A 303 1.19 -24.78 -17.72
CA GLU A 303 2.52 -25.36 -17.90
C GLU A 303 3.26 -25.59 -16.57
N VAL A 304 3.18 -24.63 -15.64
CA VAL A 304 3.95 -24.67 -14.39
C VAL A 304 3.23 -25.48 -13.31
N LEU A 305 1.91 -25.36 -13.20
CA LEU A 305 1.11 -25.92 -12.12
C LEU A 305 0.34 -27.17 -12.54
N GLY A 306 -0.27 -27.18 -13.74
CA GLY A 306 -1.31 -28.15 -14.06
C GLY A 306 -2.48 -28.02 -13.07
N ASP A 307 -2.93 -29.12 -12.47
CA ASP A 307 -4.08 -29.13 -11.54
C ASP A 307 -3.71 -28.90 -10.06
N ARG A 308 -2.42 -28.76 -9.73
CA ARG A 308 -1.98 -28.66 -8.33
C ARG A 308 -2.07 -27.22 -7.82
N LEU A 309 -2.22 -27.06 -6.50
CA LEU A 309 -2.09 -25.75 -5.87
C LEU A 309 -0.65 -25.22 -6.01
N PRO A 310 -0.48 -23.90 -6.23
CA PRO A 310 0.85 -23.29 -6.29
C PRO A 310 1.53 -23.35 -4.91
N ASN A 311 2.86 -23.30 -4.92
CA ASN A 311 3.66 -23.10 -3.72
C ASN A 311 4.74 -22.01 -3.94
N ALA A 312 5.45 -21.61 -2.89
CA ALA A 312 6.44 -20.53 -2.98
C ALA A 312 7.56 -20.80 -4.00
N ALA A 313 7.97 -22.06 -4.20
CA ALA A 313 9.00 -22.39 -5.18
C ALA A 313 8.53 -22.19 -6.64
N ASP A 314 7.22 -22.27 -6.88
CA ASP A 314 6.65 -22.05 -8.22
C ASP A 314 6.71 -20.60 -8.65
N LEU A 315 6.72 -19.65 -7.71
CA LEU A 315 6.73 -18.23 -8.02
C LEU A 315 7.95 -17.82 -8.85
N PHE A 316 9.08 -18.51 -8.70
CA PHE A 316 10.29 -18.30 -9.53
C PHE A 316 10.10 -18.74 -10.99
N ARG A 317 9.15 -19.63 -11.26
CA ARG A 317 8.81 -20.15 -12.59
C ARG A 317 7.67 -19.35 -13.26
N LEU A 318 6.78 -18.76 -12.46
CA LEU A 318 5.65 -17.93 -12.92
C LEU A 318 6.11 -16.50 -13.29
N ARG A 319 7.02 -16.40 -14.26
CA ARG A 319 7.71 -15.15 -14.62
C ARG A 319 6.78 -14.12 -15.24
N TYR A 320 5.88 -14.54 -16.13
CA TYR A 320 4.92 -13.67 -16.77
C TYR A 320 3.85 -13.19 -15.78
N MET A 321 3.41 -14.05 -14.85
CA MET A 321 2.58 -13.64 -13.74
C MET A 321 3.26 -12.59 -12.85
N LYS A 322 4.56 -12.72 -12.57
CA LYS A 322 5.32 -11.67 -11.86
C LYS A 322 5.29 -10.33 -12.61
N MET A 323 5.45 -10.37 -13.94
CA MET A 323 5.35 -9.18 -14.78
C MET A 323 3.95 -8.53 -14.73
N ILE A 324 2.89 -9.34 -14.72
CA ILE A 324 1.51 -8.87 -14.54
C ILE A 324 1.33 -8.21 -13.17
N TRP A 325 1.85 -8.83 -12.11
CA TRP A 325 1.78 -8.31 -10.75
C TRP A 325 2.49 -6.96 -10.64
N ASP A 326 3.71 -6.86 -11.16
CA ASP A 326 4.50 -5.63 -11.13
C ASP A 326 3.88 -4.51 -11.97
N GLU A 327 3.36 -4.83 -13.16
CA GLU A 327 2.66 -3.84 -13.98
C GLU A 327 1.34 -3.38 -13.35
N SER A 328 0.66 -4.27 -12.62
CA SER A 328 -0.55 -3.93 -11.86
C SER A 328 -0.22 -2.98 -10.70
N LEU A 329 0.85 -3.23 -9.95
CA LEU A 329 1.36 -2.33 -8.90
C LEU A 329 1.94 -1.02 -9.46
N ARG A 330 2.45 -1.02 -10.70
CA ARG A 330 2.87 0.21 -11.38
C ARG A 330 1.68 1.12 -11.65
N LEU A 331 0.62 0.56 -12.24
CA LEU A 331 -0.59 1.31 -12.55
C LEU A 331 -1.39 1.63 -11.29
N TYR A 332 -1.63 0.70 -10.40
CA TYR A 332 -2.48 0.92 -9.23
C TYR A 332 -1.76 0.56 -7.94
N PRO A 333 -0.70 1.30 -7.56
CA PRO A 333 0.00 1.07 -6.30
C PRO A 333 -0.94 1.37 -5.13
N PRO A 334 -1.20 0.42 -4.22
CA PRO A 334 -2.02 0.69 -3.04
C PRO A 334 -1.46 1.85 -2.21
N ALA A 335 -0.14 1.93 -2.06
CA ALA A 335 0.57 3.09 -1.55
C ALA A 335 0.83 4.11 -2.68
N TRP A 336 -0.23 4.79 -3.13
CA TRP A 336 -0.16 5.77 -4.22
C TRP A 336 0.68 7.02 -3.87
N THR A 337 0.88 7.26 -2.57
CA THR A 337 1.80 8.26 -1.99
C THR A 337 2.53 7.69 -0.79
N LEU A 338 3.76 8.13 -0.56
CA LEU A 338 4.49 7.83 0.67
C LEU A 338 4.22 8.90 1.73
N HIS A 339 4.37 8.57 3.01
CA HIS A 339 4.29 9.56 4.09
C HIS A 339 5.24 10.73 3.82
N THR A 340 4.69 11.94 3.84
CA THR A 340 5.44 13.19 3.64
C THR A 340 6.62 13.28 4.60
N ARG A 341 7.73 13.79 4.08
CA ARG A 341 8.96 14.02 4.86
C ARG A 341 9.12 15.51 5.16
N LEU A 342 9.73 15.82 6.30
CA LEU A 342 10.17 17.15 6.69
C LEU A 342 11.69 17.21 6.60
N ALA A 343 12.21 18.10 5.76
CA ALA A 343 13.63 18.40 5.71
C ALA A 343 14.07 19.09 7.02
N HIS A 344 15.07 18.55 7.70
CA HIS A 344 15.58 19.12 8.94
C HIS A 344 16.53 20.28 8.68
N ALA A 345 17.42 20.12 7.70
CA ALA A 345 18.39 21.12 7.26
C ALA A 345 18.17 21.49 5.78
N GLN A 346 18.69 22.65 5.40
CA GLN A 346 18.70 23.09 4.00
C GLN A 346 19.52 22.13 3.16
N GLU A 347 19.04 21.83 1.96
CA GLU A 347 19.74 20.92 1.06
C GLU A 347 19.55 21.28 -0.41
N ARG A 348 20.56 20.96 -1.22
CA ARG A 348 20.45 20.95 -2.68
C ARG A 348 20.32 19.51 -3.18
N LEU A 349 19.23 19.22 -3.86
CA LEU A 349 18.96 17.92 -4.47
C LEU A 349 19.86 17.67 -5.71
N PRO A 350 20.04 16.41 -6.13
CA PRO A 350 20.77 16.07 -7.36
C PRO A 350 20.29 16.79 -8.63
N SER A 351 18.99 17.06 -8.77
CA SER A 351 18.42 17.88 -9.84
C SER A 351 18.83 19.37 -9.80
N GLY A 352 19.46 19.81 -8.71
CA GLY A 352 19.86 21.20 -8.47
C GLY A 352 18.83 22.02 -7.67
N ALA A 353 17.63 21.48 -7.44
CA ALA A 353 16.59 22.10 -6.61
C ALA A 353 17.07 22.33 -5.17
N VAL A 354 16.71 23.46 -4.56
CA VAL A 354 17.06 23.77 -3.16
C VAL A 354 15.82 23.62 -2.27
N LEU A 355 15.94 22.77 -1.25
CA LEU A 355 14.92 22.56 -0.23
C LEU A 355 15.32 23.35 1.04
N PRO A 356 14.48 24.28 1.53
CA PRO A 356 14.72 24.94 2.80
C PRO A 356 14.47 24.00 4.00
N PRO A 357 15.00 24.32 5.20
CA PRO A 357 14.58 23.65 6.44
C PRO A 357 13.06 23.74 6.62
N GLY A 358 12.46 22.65 7.10
CA GLY A 358 11.01 22.52 7.25
C GLY A 358 10.25 22.26 5.94
N ALA A 359 10.92 22.09 4.80
CA ALA A 359 10.27 21.73 3.55
C ALA A 359 9.53 20.40 3.66
N TRP A 360 8.26 20.37 3.21
CA TRP A 360 7.44 19.16 3.17
C TRP A 360 7.70 18.43 1.86
N VAL A 361 8.52 17.39 1.87
CA VAL A 361 8.89 16.63 0.68
C VAL A 361 7.92 15.49 0.45
N PHE A 362 7.30 15.50 -0.72
CA PHE A 362 6.25 14.58 -1.11
C PHE A 362 6.71 13.69 -2.27
N VAL A 363 6.50 12.38 -2.12
CA VAL A 363 6.84 11.38 -3.15
C VAL A 363 5.59 10.56 -3.43
N SER A 364 5.18 10.52 -4.69
CA SER A 364 4.03 9.75 -5.14
C SER A 364 4.44 8.65 -6.10
N PRO A 365 4.38 7.37 -5.70
CA PRO A 365 4.46 6.25 -6.63
C PRO A 365 3.47 6.40 -7.78
N TRP A 366 2.24 6.87 -7.55
CA TRP A 366 1.26 7.10 -8.63
C TRP A 366 1.78 8.02 -9.73
N SER A 367 2.38 9.15 -9.36
CA SER A 367 3.01 10.09 -10.31
C SER A 367 4.25 9.46 -10.96
N LEU A 368 5.21 9.01 -10.14
CA LEU A 368 6.51 8.54 -10.62
C LEU A 368 6.40 7.35 -11.58
N HIS A 369 5.49 6.42 -11.29
CA HIS A 369 5.22 5.23 -12.11
C HIS A 369 4.51 5.53 -13.44
N ARG A 370 4.04 6.78 -13.62
CA ARG A 370 3.38 7.27 -14.84
C ARG A 370 4.21 8.31 -15.59
N ASN A 371 5.47 8.51 -15.20
CA ASN A 371 6.33 9.46 -15.91
C ASN A 371 6.77 8.85 -17.27
N PRO A 372 6.41 9.47 -18.40
CA PRO A 372 6.68 8.93 -19.74
C PRO A 372 8.17 8.83 -20.07
N ARG A 373 9.05 9.55 -19.34
CA ARG A 373 10.52 9.41 -19.46
C ARG A 373 10.99 7.99 -19.10
N TRP A 374 10.29 7.34 -18.17
CA TRP A 374 10.66 6.02 -17.62
C TRP A 374 9.70 4.90 -18.04
N PHE A 375 8.45 5.28 -18.37
CA PHE A 375 7.39 4.37 -18.80
C PHE A 375 6.68 4.94 -20.04
N PRO A 376 7.18 4.70 -21.27
CA PRO A 376 6.53 5.14 -22.50
C PRO A 376 5.09 4.64 -22.58
N ASP A 377 4.12 5.41 -23.06
CA ASP A 377 2.68 5.06 -22.97
C ASP A 377 2.25 4.68 -21.53
N PRO A 378 2.42 5.58 -20.54
CA PRO A 378 2.39 5.23 -19.12
C PRO A 378 1.05 4.69 -18.61
N HIS A 379 -0.04 4.92 -19.35
CA HIS A 379 -1.39 4.46 -19.00
C HIS A 379 -1.73 3.08 -19.57
N ARG A 380 -0.95 2.56 -20.53
CA ARG A 380 -1.17 1.23 -21.11
C ARG A 380 -0.69 0.16 -20.13
N PHE A 381 -1.53 -0.86 -19.92
CA PHE A 381 -1.14 -2.07 -19.22
C PHE A 381 -0.30 -2.95 -20.12
N ASP A 382 0.98 -3.09 -19.80
CA ASP A 382 1.95 -3.85 -20.57
C ASP A 382 2.91 -4.59 -19.64
N PRO A 383 2.66 -5.88 -19.34
CA PRO A 383 3.54 -6.67 -18.48
C PRO A 383 5.00 -6.72 -18.95
N GLU A 384 5.28 -6.65 -20.26
CA GLU A 384 6.65 -6.81 -20.77
C GLU A 384 7.57 -5.64 -20.40
N ARG A 385 7.02 -4.55 -19.86
CA ARG A 385 7.80 -3.49 -19.19
C ARG A 385 8.64 -4.03 -18.03
N PHE A 386 8.27 -5.17 -17.47
CA PHE A 386 8.97 -5.84 -16.39
C PHE A 386 9.76 -7.08 -16.87
N SER A 387 10.01 -7.21 -18.18
CA SER A 387 11.05 -8.11 -18.67
C SER A 387 12.43 -7.75 -18.10
N GLU A 388 13.33 -8.73 -17.99
CA GLU A 388 14.69 -8.49 -17.49
C GLU A 388 15.42 -7.40 -18.29
N GLU A 389 15.24 -7.39 -19.61
CA GLU A 389 15.83 -6.40 -20.50
C GLU A 389 15.30 -4.99 -20.23
N ALA A 390 13.97 -4.83 -20.18
CA ALA A 390 13.35 -3.52 -19.91
C ALA A 390 13.67 -2.98 -18.51
N GLN A 391 13.82 -3.87 -17.52
CA GLN A 391 14.22 -3.46 -16.18
C GLN A 391 15.67 -2.97 -16.12
N ARG A 392 16.60 -3.58 -16.88
CA ARG A 392 18.02 -3.18 -16.89
C ARG A 392 18.25 -1.79 -17.48
N THR A 393 17.42 -1.38 -18.44
CA THR A 393 17.55 -0.07 -19.10
C THR A 393 16.86 1.06 -18.33
N ARG A 394 15.94 0.73 -17.43
CA ARG A 394 15.17 1.71 -16.67
C ARG A 394 15.94 2.22 -15.44
N PRO A 395 15.95 3.54 -15.16
CA PRO A 395 16.63 4.08 -13.99
C PRO A 395 16.13 3.46 -12.68
N PRO A 396 17.03 3.12 -11.73
CA PRO A 396 16.60 2.65 -10.42
C PRO A 396 15.77 3.73 -9.71
N PHE A 397 14.89 3.33 -8.79
CA PHE A 397 13.95 4.20 -8.07
C PHE A 397 12.87 4.88 -8.94
N SER A 398 12.76 4.56 -10.23
CA SER A 398 11.59 4.94 -11.04
C SER A 398 10.35 4.07 -10.76
N TYR A 399 10.56 2.90 -10.13
CA TYR A 399 9.53 1.99 -9.65
C TYR A 399 9.76 1.70 -8.17
N ILE A 400 8.84 2.13 -7.31
CA ILE A 400 8.90 2.04 -5.83
C ILE A 400 7.51 1.75 -5.22
N PRO A 401 6.79 0.70 -5.67
CA PRO A 401 5.45 0.38 -5.15
C PRO A 401 5.43 0.10 -3.64
N PHE A 402 6.57 -0.32 -3.09
CA PHE A 402 6.78 -0.62 -1.67
C PHE A 402 7.62 0.46 -0.95
N GLY A 403 7.80 1.63 -1.57
CA GLY A 403 8.72 2.66 -1.10
C GLY A 403 10.19 2.26 -1.24
N ALA A 404 11.08 2.93 -0.51
CA ALA A 404 12.52 2.74 -0.61
C ALA A 404 13.25 3.07 0.70
N GLY A 405 14.52 2.66 0.79
CA GLY A 405 15.44 3.00 1.88
C GLY A 405 15.11 2.35 3.23
N GLY A 406 15.49 3.00 4.32
CA GLY A 406 15.30 2.48 5.68
C GLY A 406 13.83 2.26 6.05
N ARG A 407 12.90 2.86 5.29
CA ARG A 407 11.45 2.78 5.48
C ARG A 407 10.72 2.03 4.37
N ARG A 408 11.44 1.27 3.54
CA ARG A 408 10.85 0.33 2.56
C ARG A 408 9.86 -0.61 3.27
N CYS A 409 8.79 -1.03 2.59
CA CYS A 409 7.78 -1.93 3.17
C CYS A 409 8.46 -3.13 3.86
N LEU A 410 8.09 -3.38 5.11
CA LEU A 410 8.65 -4.50 5.86
C LEU A 410 8.13 -5.84 5.33
N GLY A 411 6.86 -5.88 4.93
CA GLY A 411 6.17 -7.07 4.45
C GLY A 411 6.21 -7.26 2.94
N GLU A 412 7.10 -6.61 2.19
CA GLU A 412 7.15 -6.68 0.72
C GLU A 412 7.21 -8.12 0.22
N SER A 413 8.17 -8.92 0.68
CA SER A 413 8.31 -10.32 0.25
C SER A 413 7.07 -11.16 0.58
N PHE A 414 6.43 -10.89 1.72
CA PHE A 414 5.20 -11.57 2.11
C PHE A 414 4.02 -11.16 1.22
N ALA A 415 3.83 -9.86 0.98
CA ALA A 415 2.75 -9.32 0.16
C ALA A 415 2.86 -9.76 -1.30
N GLU A 416 4.07 -9.79 -1.87
CA GLU A 416 4.30 -10.35 -3.20
C GLU A 416 3.95 -11.84 -3.25
N MET A 417 4.44 -12.63 -2.29
CA MET A 417 4.16 -14.06 -2.23
C MET A 417 2.66 -14.32 -2.05
N GLU A 418 2.02 -13.67 -1.08
CA GLU A 418 0.59 -13.78 -0.80
C GLU A 418 -0.25 -13.43 -2.03
N GLY A 419 -0.03 -12.24 -2.60
CA GLY A 419 -0.75 -11.78 -3.79
C GLY A 419 -0.57 -12.71 -4.98
N MET A 420 0.66 -13.13 -5.27
CA MET A 420 0.93 -14.04 -6.38
C MET A 420 0.34 -15.44 -6.17
N LEU A 421 0.39 -15.99 -4.95
CA LEU A 421 -0.21 -17.30 -4.65
C LEU A 421 -1.75 -17.25 -4.75
N ILE A 422 -2.37 -16.19 -4.23
CA ILE A 422 -3.82 -15.98 -4.36
C ILE A 422 -4.18 -15.85 -5.85
N LEU A 423 -3.48 -14.99 -6.60
CA LEU A 423 -3.71 -14.78 -8.02
C LEU A 423 -3.59 -16.09 -8.80
N ALA A 424 -2.50 -16.84 -8.63
CA ALA A 424 -2.29 -18.12 -9.30
C ALA A 424 -3.38 -19.14 -8.97
N THR A 425 -3.76 -19.25 -7.70
CA THR A 425 -4.77 -20.22 -7.25
C THR A 425 -6.14 -19.94 -7.89
N ILE A 426 -6.56 -18.67 -7.89
CA ILE A 426 -7.85 -18.26 -8.44
C ILE A 426 -7.81 -18.33 -9.97
N ALA A 427 -6.77 -17.81 -10.63
CA ALA A 427 -6.67 -17.75 -12.08
C ALA A 427 -6.58 -19.14 -12.74
N SER A 428 -6.08 -20.14 -12.01
CA SER A 428 -6.04 -21.54 -12.48
C SER A 428 -7.42 -22.20 -12.47
N THR A 429 -8.36 -21.70 -11.66
CA THR A 429 -9.67 -22.35 -11.44
C THR A 429 -10.84 -21.63 -12.09
N VAL A 430 -10.78 -20.30 -12.16
CA VAL A 430 -11.84 -19.47 -12.72
C VAL A 430 -11.29 -18.37 -13.61
N ARG A 431 -12.12 -17.97 -14.57
CA ARG A 431 -12.03 -16.73 -15.30
C ARG A 431 -13.02 -15.73 -14.71
N LEU A 432 -12.55 -14.53 -14.42
CA LEU A 432 -13.36 -13.42 -13.96
C LEU A 432 -13.48 -12.39 -15.10
N ASN A 433 -14.70 -11.96 -15.39
CA ASN A 433 -14.98 -10.91 -16.36
C ASN A 433 -15.72 -9.77 -15.65
N LEU A 434 -15.32 -8.52 -15.90
CA LEU A 434 -16.01 -7.35 -15.35
C LEU A 434 -17.44 -7.31 -15.89
N VAL A 435 -18.41 -6.97 -15.04
CA VAL A 435 -19.79 -6.75 -15.48
C VAL A 435 -19.87 -5.53 -16.39
N ASP A 436 -20.62 -5.65 -17.48
CA ASP A 436 -20.78 -4.58 -18.47
C ASP A 436 -21.35 -3.29 -17.85
N GLY A 437 -20.88 -2.15 -18.35
CA GLY A 437 -21.36 -0.82 -17.93
C GLY A 437 -20.74 -0.28 -16.64
N GLN A 438 -19.86 -1.03 -15.96
CA GLN A 438 -19.13 -0.50 -14.81
C GLN A 438 -18.04 0.48 -15.22
N THR A 439 -18.02 1.66 -14.61
CA THR A 439 -16.90 2.61 -14.71
C THR A 439 -16.10 2.57 -13.41
N ILE A 440 -14.96 1.88 -13.43
CA ILE A 440 -14.08 1.74 -12.28
C ILE A 440 -13.04 2.86 -12.31
N GLN A 441 -13.02 3.70 -11.27
CA GLN A 441 -12.06 4.78 -11.11
C GLN A 441 -11.28 4.62 -9.80
N PRO A 442 -10.00 5.04 -9.75
CA PRO A 442 -9.23 5.03 -8.52
C PRO A 442 -9.71 6.10 -7.54
N ASP A 443 -9.90 5.72 -6.27
CA ASP A 443 -10.23 6.59 -5.14
C ASP A 443 -9.01 6.66 -4.18
N PRO A 444 -8.28 7.80 -4.15
CA PRO A 444 -7.09 7.98 -3.32
C PRO A 444 -7.46 8.33 -1.87
N VAL A 445 -7.87 7.32 -1.10
CA VAL A 445 -8.08 7.43 0.35
C VAL A 445 -6.73 7.24 1.05
N MET A 446 -6.66 6.41 2.09
CA MET A 446 -5.40 6.03 2.71
C MET A 446 -4.63 5.07 1.80
N THR A 447 -5.32 4.10 1.21
CA THR A 447 -4.83 3.23 0.16
C THR A 447 -5.61 3.50 -1.13
N LEU A 448 -5.01 3.16 -2.28
CA LEU A 448 -5.62 3.33 -3.59
C LEU A 448 -6.61 2.19 -3.87
N ARG A 449 -7.90 2.46 -3.69
CA ARG A 449 -8.97 1.49 -3.91
C ARG A 449 -9.86 1.89 -5.09
N PRO A 450 -10.65 0.96 -5.65
CA PRO A 450 -11.75 1.32 -6.54
C PRO A 450 -12.79 2.21 -5.86
N ASN A 451 -13.37 3.16 -6.59
CA ASN A 451 -14.42 4.05 -6.10
C ASN A 451 -15.78 3.35 -5.91
N VAL A 452 -15.99 2.21 -6.58
CA VAL A 452 -17.21 1.40 -6.55
C VAL A 452 -16.84 -0.09 -6.42
N PRO A 453 -17.76 -0.94 -5.93
CA PRO A 453 -17.62 -2.39 -5.99
C PRO A 453 -17.22 -2.87 -7.40
N VAL A 454 -16.23 -3.76 -7.49
CA VAL A 454 -15.76 -4.30 -8.78
C VAL A 454 -16.50 -5.61 -9.01
N GLN A 455 -17.62 -5.53 -9.72
CA GLN A 455 -18.51 -6.66 -9.91
C GLN A 455 -17.99 -7.51 -11.06
N MET A 456 -17.78 -8.79 -10.80
CA MET A 456 -17.25 -9.71 -11.80
C MET A 456 -18.11 -10.95 -11.91
N THR A 457 -18.40 -11.37 -13.13
CA THR A 457 -19.05 -12.64 -13.42
C THR A 457 -18.01 -13.75 -13.39
N VAL A 458 -18.30 -14.79 -12.60
CA VAL A 458 -17.47 -15.99 -12.48
C VAL A 458 -17.75 -16.91 -13.65
N GLN A 459 -16.70 -17.34 -14.32
CA GLN A 459 -16.73 -18.39 -15.33
C GLN A 459 -15.73 -19.47 -14.93
N ARG A 460 -16.18 -20.67 -14.59
CA ARG A 460 -15.26 -21.76 -14.23
C ARG A 460 -14.44 -22.16 -15.46
N ASN A 461 -13.14 -22.38 -15.26
CA ASN A 461 -12.31 -22.93 -16.31
C ASN A 461 -12.86 -24.35 -16.57
N GLY A 462 -13.41 -24.58 -17.77
CA GLY A 462 -13.96 -25.89 -18.09
C GLY A 462 -12.88 -26.95 -17.93
N MET A 463 -13.18 -28.03 -17.19
CA MET A 463 -12.69 -29.33 -17.64
C MET A 463 -13.10 -29.41 -19.10
N THR A 464 -12.14 -29.42 -20.02
CA THR A 464 -12.37 -29.52 -21.46
C THR A 464 -13.54 -30.46 -21.74
N GLU A 465 -14.68 -29.93 -22.18
CA GLU A 465 -15.59 -30.76 -22.96
C GLU A 465 -14.81 -31.14 -24.21
N PRO A 466 -14.71 -32.45 -24.53
CA PRO A 466 -14.06 -32.86 -25.76
C PRO A 466 -14.86 -32.24 -26.91
N HIS A 467 -14.20 -31.42 -27.72
CA HIS A 467 -14.76 -30.96 -28.98
C HIS A 467 -15.34 -32.17 -29.73
N PRO A 468 -16.62 -32.12 -30.15
CA PRO A 468 -17.13 -33.16 -31.03
C PRO A 468 -16.31 -33.10 -32.31
N ILE A 469 -15.59 -34.18 -32.59
CA ILE A 469 -14.95 -34.40 -33.88
C ILE A 469 -16.10 -34.42 -34.89
N VAL A 470 -16.19 -33.35 -35.68
CA VAL A 470 -17.04 -33.32 -36.87
C VAL A 470 -16.33 -34.20 -37.90
N THR A 471 -16.84 -35.42 -38.07
CA THR A 471 -16.50 -36.35 -39.15
C THR A 471 -16.97 -35.85 -40.51
#